data_AF-E1F5H0-F1
#
_entry.id   AF-E1F5H0-F1
#
_cell.length_a   1.000
_cell.length_b   1.000
_cell.length_c   1.000
_cell.angle_alpha   90.00
_cell.angle_beta   90.00
_cell.angle_gamma   90.00
#
_symmetry.space_group_name_H-M   'P 1'
#
loop_
_entity.id
_entity.type
_entity.pdbx_description
1 polymer ?
#
loop_
_entity_poly.entity_id
_entity_poly.type
_entity_poly.pdbx_seq_one_letter_code
_entity_poly.pdbx_strand_id
1 'polypeptide(L)'
;MALISYPTKDTLFLLDAGIAINTMEQLPPKTFVRKIAEVFPKSVVLLGPRPEDNVTRLGKLSENIRSYIICTLLCMQRLHQQIEHPNSILSTKSHRKRQLAESREAFYVLLRVYIKLYEQRDLRASIFSGLCDMSPRDLNFLEIELLCLLHFSLIINTDVFLTVVSDVCRGKTIKI
;
A
#
# COMPACT_ATOMS: atom_id res chain seq x y z
N MET A 1 3.02 -37.86 -28.99
CA MET A 1 3.86 -36.63 -29.04
C MET A 1 3.22 -35.61 -28.11
N ALA A 2 3.84 -35.32 -26.96
CA ALA A 2 3.42 -34.20 -26.13
C ALA A 2 3.92 -32.92 -26.81
N LEU A 3 3.01 -32.04 -27.21
CA LEU A 3 3.34 -30.69 -27.65
C LEU A 3 3.92 -29.96 -26.44
N ILE A 4 5.24 -29.80 -26.41
CA ILE A 4 5.91 -28.86 -25.50
C ILE A 4 5.48 -27.47 -25.97
N SER A 5 4.46 -26.91 -25.32
CA SER A 5 4.08 -25.52 -25.54
C SER A 5 5.17 -24.64 -24.93
N TYR A 6 5.84 -23.87 -25.76
CA TYR A 6 6.77 -22.84 -25.28
C TYR A 6 5.94 -21.75 -24.59
N PRO A 7 6.34 -21.29 -23.39
CA PRO A 7 5.62 -20.23 -22.70
C PRO A 7 5.61 -18.97 -23.58
N THR A 8 4.44 -18.34 -23.69
CA THR A 8 4.31 -17.07 -24.42
C THR A 8 5.04 -15.96 -23.64
N LYS A 9 5.32 -14.83 -24.30
CA LYS A 9 5.90 -13.65 -23.64
C LYS A 9 5.08 -13.23 -22.41
N ASP A 10 3.76 -13.34 -22.49
CA ASP A 10 2.86 -13.01 -21.38
C ASP A 10 2.98 -14.01 -20.22
N THR A 11 3.17 -15.30 -20.51
CA THR A 11 3.41 -16.32 -19.48
C THR A 11 4.74 -16.06 -18.75
N LEU A 12 5.79 -15.69 -19.48
CA LEU A 12 7.09 -15.35 -18.89
C LEU A 12 7.00 -14.08 -18.03
N PHE A 13 6.29 -13.05 -18.51
CA PHE A 13 6.04 -11.83 -17.75
C PHE A 13 5.30 -12.09 -16.43
N LEU A 14 4.25 -12.91 -16.46
CA LEU A 14 3.49 -13.28 -15.25
C LEU A 14 4.34 -14.10 -14.27
N LEU A 15 5.23 -14.97 -14.78
CA LEU A 15 6.15 -15.74 -13.96
C LEU A 15 7.16 -14.83 -13.25
N ASP A 16 7.77 -13.90 -13.98
CA ASP A 16 8.71 -12.91 -13.44
C ASP A 16 8.03 -11.98 -12.41
N ALA A 17 6.79 -11.56 -12.71
CA ALA A 17 5.96 -10.79 -11.78
C ALA A 17 5.69 -11.57 -10.48
N GLY A 18 5.32 -12.84 -10.60
CA GLY A 18 5.09 -13.74 -9.45
C GLY A 18 6.35 -13.93 -8.61
N ILE A 19 7.50 -14.14 -9.24
CA ILE A 19 8.80 -14.25 -8.56
C ILE A 19 9.14 -12.96 -7.82
N ALA A 20 8.96 -11.79 -8.47
CA ALA A 20 9.26 -10.50 -7.87
C ALA A 20 8.39 -10.21 -6.63
N ILE A 21 7.08 -10.47 -6.72
CA ILE A 21 6.14 -10.33 -5.60
C ILE A 21 6.53 -11.27 -4.46
N ASN A 22 6.75 -12.56 -4.75
CA ASN A 22 7.12 -13.54 -3.72
C ASN A 22 8.46 -13.17 -3.05
N THR A 23 9.44 -12.72 -3.83
CA THR A 23 10.74 -12.25 -3.31
C THR A 23 10.55 -11.07 -2.36
N MET A 24 9.70 -10.11 -2.73
CA MET A 24 9.37 -8.97 -1.88
C MET A 24 8.66 -9.41 -0.59
N GLU A 25 7.69 -10.31 -0.67
CA GLU A 25 6.97 -10.82 0.50
C GLU A 25 7.87 -11.58 1.49
N GLN A 26 8.98 -12.14 1.01
CA GLN A 26 9.97 -12.80 1.85
C GLN A 26 11.01 -11.85 2.46
N LEU A 27 11.02 -10.56 2.10
CA LEU A 27 11.98 -9.61 2.66
C LEU A 27 11.80 -9.47 4.18
N PRO A 28 12.89 -9.52 4.97
CA PRO A 28 12.82 -9.21 6.40
C PRO A 28 12.19 -7.83 6.62
N PRO A 29 11.36 -7.62 7.66
CA PRO A 29 10.67 -6.34 7.90
C PRO A 29 11.60 -5.12 7.88
N LYS A 30 12.77 -5.24 8.51
CA LYS A 30 13.81 -4.19 8.49
C LYS A 30 14.32 -3.85 7.09
N THR A 31 14.57 -4.88 6.27
CA THR A 31 15.02 -4.69 4.89
C THR A 31 13.90 -4.08 4.05
N PHE A 32 12.66 -4.57 4.20
CA PHE A 32 11.51 -4.04 3.47
C PHE A 32 11.27 -2.56 3.79
N VAL A 33 11.21 -2.19 5.06
CA VAL A 33 11.02 -0.79 5.49
C VAL A 33 12.10 0.13 4.94
N ARG A 34 13.38 -0.27 5.02
CA ARG A 34 14.49 0.52 4.47
C ARG A 34 14.28 0.79 2.98
N LYS A 35 13.93 -0.24 2.21
CA LYS A 35 13.72 -0.10 0.77
C LYS A 35 12.46 0.69 0.43
N ILE A 36 11.40 0.58 1.24
CA ILE A 36 10.24 1.47 1.15
C ILE A 36 10.65 2.92 1.41
N ALA A 37 11.56 3.20 2.33
CA ALA A 37 12.06 4.56 2.54
C ALA A 37 12.85 5.11 1.33
N GLU A 38 13.54 4.23 0.59
CA GLU A 38 14.24 4.60 -0.65
C GLU A 38 13.24 4.95 -1.78
N VAL A 39 12.16 4.18 -1.92
CA VAL A 39 11.16 4.36 -2.99
C VAL A 39 10.11 5.43 -2.64
N PHE A 40 9.70 5.50 -1.38
CA PHE A 40 8.66 6.40 -0.84
C PHE A 40 9.19 7.22 0.35
N PRO A 41 10.17 8.11 0.16
CA PRO A 41 10.85 8.80 1.26
C PRO A 41 9.92 9.66 2.12
N LYS A 42 8.86 10.23 1.52
CA LYS A 42 7.88 11.06 2.23
C LYS A 42 6.79 10.26 2.95
N SER A 43 6.58 8.99 2.58
CA SER A 43 5.43 8.21 3.04
C SER A 43 5.81 7.11 4.03
N VAL A 44 7.10 6.82 4.23
CA VAL A 44 7.54 5.80 5.20
C VAL A 44 7.10 6.11 6.63
N VAL A 45 6.97 7.40 6.98
CA VAL A 45 6.49 7.87 8.28
C VAL A 45 5.06 7.40 8.60
N LEU A 46 4.27 7.07 7.58
CA LEU A 46 2.92 6.53 7.73
C LEU A 46 2.90 5.12 8.34
N LEU A 47 4.03 4.41 8.31
CA LEU A 47 4.18 3.13 8.99
C LEU A 47 4.36 3.28 10.51
N GLY A 48 4.40 4.50 11.03
CA GLY A 48 4.51 4.81 12.46
C GLY A 48 5.95 4.93 12.98
N PRO A 49 6.11 5.16 14.29
CA PRO A 49 7.41 5.46 14.91
C PRO A 49 8.38 4.28 14.93
N ARG A 50 7.86 3.05 14.82
CA ARG A 50 8.64 1.80 14.73
C ARG A 50 8.13 0.98 13.54
N PRO A 51 8.51 1.37 12.32
CA PRO A 51 7.95 0.81 11.09
C PRO A 51 8.21 -0.70 10.95
N GLU A 52 9.35 -1.22 11.40
CA GLU A 52 9.65 -2.66 11.31
C GLU A 52 8.73 -3.51 12.20
N ASP A 53 8.50 -3.05 13.44
CA ASP A 53 7.61 -3.71 14.40
C ASP A 53 6.17 -3.72 13.87
N ASN A 54 5.74 -2.60 13.26
CA ASN A 54 4.42 -2.47 12.68
C ASN A 54 4.24 -3.37 11.45
N VAL A 55 5.22 -3.44 10.54
CA VAL A 55 5.19 -4.39 9.42
C VAL A 55 5.13 -5.82 9.92
N THR A 56 5.88 -6.15 10.97
CA THR A 56 5.85 -7.49 11.60
C THR A 56 4.48 -7.81 12.18
N ARG A 57 3.85 -6.86 12.90
CA ARG A 57 2.51 -7.01 13.46
C ARG A 57 1.45 -7.17 12.37
N LEU A 58 1.55 -6.38 11.30
CA LEU A 58 0.65 -6.44 10.14
C LEU A 58 0.81 -7.76 9.36
N GLY A 59 2.02 -8.31 9.28
CA GLY A 59 2.27 -9.61 8.62
C GLY A 59 1.59 -10.80 9.29
N LYS A 60 1.06 -10.64 10.51
CA LYS A 60 0.20 -11.65 11.14
C LYS A 60 -1.23 -11.64 10.58
N LEU A 61 -1.61 -10.60 9.84
CA LEU A 61 -2.95 -10.45 9.27
C LEU A 61 -3.06 -11.05 7.87
N SER A 62 -1.96 -11.05 7.11
CA SER A 62 -1.92 -11.46 5.71
C SER A 62 -0.50 -11.89 5.31
N GLU A 63 -0.42 -12.93 4.48
CA GLU A 63 0.81 -13.36 3.82
C GLU A 63 1.28 -12.37 2.73
N ASN A 64 0.36 -11.56 2.19
CA ASN A 64 0.58 -10.59 1.12
C ASN A 64 0.64 -9.15 1.63
N ILE A 65 0.98 -8.97 2.91
CA ILE A 65 0.86 -7.68 3.57
C ILE A 65 1.71 -6.59 2.91
N ARG A 66 2.88 -6.93 2.37
CA ARG A 66 3.79 -5.93 1.78
C ARG A 66 3.25 -5.40 0.46
N SER A 67 2.61 -6.26 -0.32
CA SER A 67 1.87 -5.91 -1.53
C SER A 67 0.76 -4.92 -1.20
N TYR A 68 -0.01 -5.16 -0.14
CA TYR A 68 -1.06 -4.24 0.29
C TYR A 68 -0.51 -2.93 0.83
N ILE A 69 0.64 -2.95 1.52
CA ILE A 69 1.35 -1.72 1.91
C ILE A 69 1.74 -0.91 0.67
N ILE A 70 2.30 -1.52 -0.37
CA ILE A 70 2.66 -0.82 -1.61
C ILE A 70 1.42 -0.23 -2.28
N CYS A 71 0.33 -0.99 -2.42
CA CYS A 71 -0.93 -0.49 -2.95
C CYS A 71 -1.44 0.72 -2.17
N THR A 72 -1.35 0.66 -0.84
CA THR A 72 -1.75 1.74 0.06
C THR A 72 -0.89 2.98 -0.15
N LEU A 73 0.43 2.82 -0.22
CA LEU A 73 1.38 3.93 -0.45
C LEU A 73 1.16 4.59 -1.81
N LEU A 74 0.92 3.81 -2.86
CA LEU A 74 0.58 4.31 -4.20
C LEU A 74 -0.75 5.08 -4.19
N CYS A 75 -1.75 4.58 -3.45
CA CYS A 75 -3.03 5.27 -3.28
C CYS A 75 -2.87 6.61 -2.56
N MET A 76 -2.10 6.63 -1.46
CA MET A 76 -1.77 7.85 -0.72
C MET A 76 -1.01 8.86 -1.59
N GLN A 77 -0.08 8.41 -2.43
CA GLN A 77 0.62 9.27 -3.37
C GLN A 77 -0.32 9.89 -4.41
N ARG A 78 -1.28 9.11 -4.94
CA ARG A 78 -2.33 9.64 -5.85
C ARG A 78 -3.20 10.68 -5.15
N LEU A 79 -3.58 10.46 -3.89
CA LEU A 79 -4.31 11.45 -3.09
C LEU A 79 -3.53 12.74 -2.96
N HIS A 80 -2.22 12.67 -2.70
CA HIS A 80 -1.36 13.84 -2.60
C HIS A 80 -1.27 14.61 -3.95
N GLN A 81 -1.08 13.90 -5.06
CA GLN A 81 -0.98 14.52 -6.40
C GLN A 81 -2.29 15.21 -6.82
N GLN A 82 -3.44 14.65 -6.47
CA GLN A 82 -4.74 15.30 -6.74
C GLN A 82 -4.92 16.63 -5.98
N ILE A 83 -4.15 16.86 -4.91
CA ILE A 83 -4.18 18.09 -4.11
C ILE A 83 -3.24 19.15 -4.69
N GLU A 84 -2.11 18.74 -5.27
CA GLU A 84 -1.13 19.65 -5.88
C GLU A 84 -1.60 20.26 -7.21
N HIS A 85 -2.64 19.70 -7.85
CA HIS A 85 -3.22 20.31 -9.05
C HIS A 85 -4.15 21.50 -8.73
N PRO A 86 -3.82 22.73 -9.18
CA PRO A 86 -4.37 23.98 -8.60
C PRO A 86 -5.78 24.38 -9.06
N ASN A 87 -6.59 23.49 -9.64
CA ASN A 87 -7.84 23.88 -10.30
C ASN A 87 -9.09 23.88 -9.40
N SER A 88 -9.01 24.13 -8.09
CA SER A 88 -10.26 24.28 -7.30
C SER A 88 -10.24 25.38 -6.25
N ILE A 89 -11.22 26.28 -6.37
CA ILE A 89 -11.50 27.51 -5.62
C ILE A 89 -12.02 27.23 -4.18
N LEU A 90 -11.73 26.06 -3.60
CA LEU A 90 -12.27 25.62 -2.30
C LEU A 90 -11.16 25.28 -1.30
N SER A 91 -10.58 26.31 -0.68
CA SER A 91 -9.41 26.23 0.20
C SER A 91 -9.61 25.35 1.46
N THR A 92 -10.83 25.24 1.98
CA THR A 92 -11.13 24.44 3.19
C THR A 92 -11.24 22.94 2.91
N LYS A 93 -11.82 22.54 1.77
CA LYS A 93 -11.84 21.14 1.32
C LYS A 93 -10.44 20.64 0.97
N SER A 94 -9.60 21.53 0.43
CA SER A 94 -8.18 21.24 0.18
C SER A 94 -7.41 20.91 1.47
N HIS A 95 -7.64 21.66 2.56
CA HIS A 95 -6.95 21.43 3.83
C HIS A 95 -7.26 20.05 4.44
N ARG A 96 -8.54 19.66 4.51
CA ARG A 96 -8.92 18.33 5.03
C ARG A 96 -8.36 17.20 4.15
N LYS A 97 -8.41 17.34 2.82
CA LYS A 97 -7.80 16.38 1.90
C LYS A 97 -6.30 16.24 2.11
N ARG A 98 -5.60 17.36 2.34
CA ARG A 98 -4.16 17.37 2.63
C ARG A 98 -3.83 16.69 3.95
N GLN A 99 -4.57 17.00 5.01
CA GLN A 99 -4.43 16.32 6.29
C GLN A 99 -4.63 14.81 6.17
N LEU A 100 -5.63 14.38 5.38
CA LEU A 100 -5.88 12.96 5.14
C LEU A 100 -4.77 12.29 4.32
N ALA A 101 -4.25 12.96 3.29
CA ALA A 101 -3.17 12.42 2.46
C ALA A 101 -1.82 12.26 3.22
N GLU A 102 -1.68 12.92 4.37
CA GLU A 102 -0.51 12.86 5.24
C GLU A 102 -0.81 12.09 6.55
N SER A 103 -2.04 11.61 6.74
CA SER A 103 -2.50 10.96 7.96
C SER A 103 -2.15 9.48 7.98
N ARG A 104 -1.60 9.05 9.12
CA ARG A 104 -1.32 7.65 9.43
C ARG A 104 -2.60 6.82 9.56
N GLU A 105 -3.65 7.43 10.10
CA GLU A 105 -4.98 6.83 10.24
C GLU A 105 -5.55 6.50 8.86
N ALA A 106 -5.45 7.44 7.91
CA ALA A 106 -5.87 7.21 6.52
C ALA A 106 -5.08 6.07 5.86
N PHE A 107 -3.77 6.00 6.11
CA PHE A 107 -2.95 4.88 5.64
C PHE A 107 -3.47 3.52 6.16
N TYR A 108 -3.68 3.37 7.48
CA TYR A 108 -4.15 2.09 8.04
C TYR A 108 -5.57 1.72 7.60
N VAL A 109 -6.44 2.71 7.41
CA VAL A 109 -7.79 2.49 6.87
C VAL A 109 -7.73 2.02 5.41
N LEU A 110 -6.92 2.66 4.57
CA LEU A 110 -6.75 2.23 3.17
C LEU A 110 -6.08 0.85 3.10
N LEU A 111 -5.14 0.55 3.98
CA LEU A 111 -4.56 -0.80 4.08
C LEU A 111 -5.63 -1.86 4.39
N ARG A 112 -6.52 -1.57 5.34
CA ARG A 112 -7.68 -2.44 5.63
C ARG A 112 -8.57 -2.63 4.40
N VAL A 113 -8.86 -1.56 3.66
CA VAL A 113 -9.64 -1.62 2.41
C VAL A 113 -8.97 -2.52 1.37
N TYR A 114 -7.65 -2.39 1.18
CA TYR A 114 -6.92 -3.22 0.22
C TYR A 114 -6.92 -4.70 0.59
N ILE A 115 -6.76 -5.03 1.88
CA ILE A 115 -6.85 -6.43 2.31
C ILE A 115 -8.27 -6.98 2.06
N LYS A 116 -9.32 -6.22 2.40
CA LYS A 116 -10.71 -6.61 2.12
C LYS A 116 -10.95 -6.87 0.62
N LEU A 117 -10.43 -5.97 -0.23
CA LEU A 117 -10.64 -6.03 -1.68
C LEU A 117 -10.00 -7.27 -2.31
N TYR A 118 -8.79 -7.62 -1.88
CA TYR A 118 -8.01 -8.68 -2.53
C TYR A 118 -8.10 -10.05 -1.84
N GLU A 119 -8.35 -10.11 -0.53
CA GLU A 119 -8.51 -11.40 0.18
C GLU A 119 -9.96 -11.86 0.28
N GLN A 120 -10.94 -11.01 -0.08
CA GLN A 120 -12.37 -11.27 0.10
C GLN A 120 -12.74 -11.63 1.55
N ARG A 121 -11.95 -11.15 2.52
CA ARG A 121 -12.15 -11.35 3.96
C ARG A 121 -12.53 -10.05 4.63
N ASP A 122 -13.58 -10.08 5.46
CA ASP A 122 -13.91 -8.92 6.27
C ASP A 122 -13.01 -8.86 7.52
N LEU A 123 -12.12 -7.87 7.53
CA LEU A 123 -11.30 -7.57 8.69
C LEU A 123 -12.06 -6.65 9.64
N ARG A 124 -12.28 -7.12 10.88
CA ARG A 124 -12.91 -6.34 11.94
C ARG A 124 -12.14 -5.04 12.20
N ALA A 125 -12.86 -3.92 12.29
CA ALA A 125 -12.28 -2.60 12.56
C ALA A 125 -11.48 -2.55 13.87
N SER A 126 -11.83 -3.39 14.85
CA SER A 126 -11.12 -3.51 16.14
C SER A 126 -9.66 -3.96 16.03
N ILE A 127 -9.28 -4.60 14.92
CA ILE A 127 -7.88 -5.01 14.68
C ILE A 127 -7.03 -3.78 14.37
N PHE A 128 -7.58 -2.83 13.60
CA PHE A 128 -6.89 -1.63 13.16
C PHE A 128 -7.03 -0.47 14.14
N SER A 129 -8.08 -0.44 14.98
CA SER A 129 -8.22 0.57 16.04
C SER A 129 -6.99 0.64 16.95
N GLY A 130 -6.35 -0.51 17.25
CA GLY A 130 -5.13 -0.58 18.03
C GLY A 130 -3.83 -0.26 17.28
N LEU A 131 -3.91 0.19 16.02
CA LEU A 131 -2.78 0.69 15.22
C LEU A 131 -2.88 2.20 14.97
N CYS A 132 -4.11 2.73 14.94
CA CYS A 132 -4.38 4.13 14.62
C CYS A 132 -5.00 4.93 15.78
N ASP A 133 -5.07 4.37 16.99
CA ASP A 133 -5.64 5.00 18.20
C ASP A 133 -7.04 5.62 17.99
N MET A 134 -7.84 5.03 17.09
CA MET A 134 -9.21 5.46 16.77
C MET A 134 -10.23 4.44 17.26
N SER A 135 -11.43 4.89 17.61
CA SER A 135 -12.53 3.96 17.87
C SER A 135 -12.92 3.18 16.60
N PRO A 136 -13.41 1.93 16.71
CA PRO A 136 -13.90 1.19 15.53
C PRO A 136 -14.97 1.92 14.73
N ARG A 137 -15.79 2.76 15.40
CA ARG A 137 -16.82 3.59 14.77
C ARG A 137 -16.20 4.67 13.90
N ASP A 138 -15.23 5.42 14.44
CA ASP A 138 -14.56 6.49 13.70
C ASP A 138 -13.74 5.94 12.54
N LEU A 139 -13.14 4.76 12.71
CA LEU A 139 -12.43 4.06 11.65
C LEU A 139 -13.36 3.73 10.48
N ASN A 140 -14.57 3.23 10.75
CA ASN A 140 -15.55 2.96 9.70
C ASN A 140 -16.04 4.23 9.00
N PHE A 141 -16.22 5.34 9.74
CA PHE A 141 -16.56 6.63 9.12
C PHE A 141 -15.44 7.14 8.21
N LEU A 142 -14.20 7.05 8.66
CA LEU A 142 -13.03 7.44 7.89
C LEU A 142 -12.87 6.56 6.64
N GLU A 143 -13.16 5.26 6.74
CA GLU A 143 -13.18 4.36 5.59
C GLU A 143 -14.15 4.84 4.51
N ILE A 144 -15.40 5.12 4.87
CA ILE A 144 -16.40 5.63 3.93
C ILE A 144 -15.97 6.98 3.34
N GLU A 145 -15.45 7.88 4.18
CA GLU A 145 -14.97 9.18 3.72
C GLU A 145 -13.87 9.05 2.67
N LEU A 146 -12.86 8.20 2.91
CA LEU A 146 -11.75 7.99 1.99
C LEU A 146 -12.22 7.34 0.69
N LEU A 147 -13.15 6.37 0.75
CA LEU A 147 -13.74 5.75 -0.44
C LEU A 147 -14.48 6.78 -1.30
N CYS A 148 -15.27 7.66 -0.67
CA CYS A 148 -15.96 8.73 -1.37
C CYS A 148 -14.99 9.76 -1.97
N LEU A 149 -13.93 10.12 -1.25
CA LEU A 149 -12.89 11.04 -1.74
C LEU A 149 -12.14 10.48 -2.94
N LEU A 150 -11.88 9.18 -2.94
CA LEU A 150 -11.23 8.46 -4.03
C LEU A 150 -12.19 8.12 -5.18
N HIS A 151 -13.48 8.43 -5.06
CA HIS A 151 -14.52 8.00 -5.99
C HIS A 151 -14.46 6.48 -6.25
N PHE A 152 -14.13 5.69 -5.23
CA PHE A 152 -13.91 4.24 -5.32
C PHE A 152 -12.82 3.81 -6.32
N SER A 153 -11.96 4.73 -6.75
CA SER A 153 -10.82 4.47 -7.64
C SER A 153 -9.64 3.87 -6.85
N LEU A 154 -9.78 2.61 -6.46
CA LEU A 154 -8.80 1.89 -5.64
C LEU A 154 -7.87 1.00 -6.44
N ILE A 155 -8.22 0.66 -7.68
CA ILE A 155 -7.43 -0.25 -8.51
C ILE A 155 -6.10 0.40 -8.86
N ILE A 156 -5.01 -0.27 -8.50
CA ILE A 156 -3.66 0.09 -8.91
C ILE A 156 -3.39 -0.59 -10.26
N ASN A 157 -2.82 0.15 -11.19
CA ASN A 157 -2.42 -0.40 -12.49
C ASN A 157 -1.27 -1.40 -12.24
N THR A 158 -1.38 -2.58 -12.85
CA THR A 158 -0.43 -3.69 -12.66
C THR A 158 1.01 -3.29 -13.01
N ASP A 159 1.22 -2.54 -14.09
CA ASP A 159 2.56 -2.11 -14.53
C ASP A 159 3.20 -1.17 -13.51
N VAL A 160 2.41 -0.24 -12.97
CA VAL A 160 2.85 0.69 -11.91
C VAL A 160 3.21 -0.10 -10.64
N PHE A 161 2.37 -1.05 -10.24
CA PHE A 161 2.62 -1.90 -9.08
C PHE A 161 3.91 -2.71 -9.26
N LEU A 162 4.06 -3.41 -10.38
CA LEU A 162 5.21 -4.26 -10.65
C LEU A 162 6.52 -3.48 -10.79
N THR A 163 6.46 -2.25 -11.33
CA THR A 163 7.62 -1.34 -11.36
C THR A 163 8.10 -1.06 -9.93
N VAL A 164 7.18 -0.68 -9.03
CA VAL A 164 7.51 -0.40 -7.63
C VAL A 164 7.98 -1.65 -6.89
N VAL A 165 7.35 -2.82 -7.11
CA VAL A 165 7.83 -4.09 -6.56
C VAL A 165 9.26 -4.37 -7.02
N SER A 166 9.56 -4.15 -8.30
CA SER A 166 10.91 -4.30 -8.84
C SER A 166 11.90 -3.36 -8.17
N ASP A 167 11.54 -2.09 -7.98
CA ASP A 167 12.37 -1.09 -7.31
C ASP A 167 12.62 -1.46 -5.84
N VAL A 168 11.59 -1.92 -5.12
CA VAL A 168 11.73 -2.46 -3.76
C VAL A 168 12.57 -3.74 -3.76
N CYS A 169 12.54 -4.58 -4.78
CA CYS A 169 13.40 -5.76 -4.85
C CYS A 169 14.86 -5.38 -5.18
N ARG A 170 15.09 -4.37 -6.03
CA ARG A 170 16.40 -3.93 -6.51
C ARG A 170 17.11 -2.90 -5.62
N GLY A 171 16.39 -2.22 -4.72
CA GLY A 171 16.87 -1.11 -3.91
C GLY A 171 18.32 -1.27 -3.45
N LYS A 172 19.11 -0.19 -3.56
CA LYS A 172 20.57 -0.22 -3.45
C LYS A 172 20.96 -0.96 -2.17
N THR A 173 21.55 -2.14 -2.30
CA THR A 173 22.24 -2.80 -1.20
C THR A 173 23.44 -1.94 -0.84
N ILE A 174 23.24 -0.96 0.04
CA ILE A 174 24.35 -0.35 0.75
C ILE A 174 24.94 -1.49 1.58
N LYS A 175 26.04 -2.06 1.10
CA LYS A 175 26.90 -2.94 1.87
C LYS A 175 27.30 -2.15 3.11
N ILE A 176 26.87 -2.62 4.28
CA ILE A 176 27.38 -2.16 5.57
C ILE A 176 28.78 -2.75 5.72
#